data_AF-A0A1A8MIZ8-F1
#
_entry.id   AF-A0A1A8MIZ8-F1
#
_cell.length_a   1.000
_cell.length_b   1.000
_cell.length_c   1.000
_cell.angle_alpha   90.00
_cell.angle_beta   90.00
_cell.angle_gamma   90.00
#
_symmetry.space_group_name_H-M   'P 1'
#
loop_
_entity.id
_entity.type
_entity.pdbx_description
1 polymer ?
#
loop_
_entity_poly.entity_id
_entity_poly.type
_entity_poly.pdbx_seq_one_letter_code
_entity_poly.pdbx_strand_id
1 'polypeptide(L)'
;CCPECKEVRNFCEYRGKTYKILEEFKPSPCEWCRCEPNNEVHCVVSDCAVPECVNPVYEPEQCCPICKNGPNCFAGTTIIPAGIEVKVDDCTICRCHNGDWWKPAQCLRRECLNSQSLS
;
A
#
# COMPACT_ATOMS: atom_id res chain seq x y z
N CYS A 1 45.05 -34.98 -12.67
CA CYS A 1 45.12 -33.63 -12.07
C CYS A 1 44.85 -32.62 -13.18
N CYS A 2 43.85 -31.74 -13.04
CA CYS A 2 43.59 -30.70 -14.03
C CYS A 2 44.56 -29.53 -13.79
N PRO A 3 45.29 -29.04 -14.81
CA PRO A 3 46.26 -27.95 -14.64
C PRO A 3 45.60 -26.60 -14.28
N GLU A 4 44.30 -26.47 -14.52
CA GLU A 4 43.48 -25.34 -14.07
C GLU A 4 42.22 -25.88 -13.39
N CYS A 5 42.17 -25.81 -12.06
CA CYS A 5 40.90 -25.91 -11.35
C CYS A 5 40.21 -24.55 -11.48
N LYS A 6 39.36 -24.37 -12.50
CA LYS A 6 38.39 -23.27 -12.45
C LYS A 6 37.54 -23.50 -11.22
N GLU A 7 37.59 -22.58 -10.26
CA GLU A 7 36.67 -22.62 -9.12
C GLU A 7 35.25 -22.68 -9.66
N VAL A 8 34.61 -23.85 -9.51
CA VAL A 8 33.21 -24.01 -9.86
C VAL A 8 32.44 -23.29 -8.77
N ARG A 9 32.07 -22.04 -9.05
CA ARG A 9 31.18 -21.29 -8.17
C ARG A 9 29.85 -22.02 -8.14
N ASN A 10 29.49 -22.53 -6.97
CA ASN A 10 28.20 -23.18 -6.72
C ASN A 10 27.33 -22.33 -5.79
N PHE A 11 27.49 -21.01 -5.88
CA PHE A 11 26.77 -20.02 -5.08
C PHE A 11 26.66 -18.71 -5.87
N CYS A 12 25.73 -17.85 -5.46
CA CYS A 12 25.65 -16.47 -5.88
C CYS A 12 26.09 -15.56 -4.73
N GLU A 13 26.66 -14.40 -5.04
CA GLU A 13 26.95 -13.36 -4.07
C GLU A 13 25.99 -12.18 -4.28
N TYR A 14 25.29 -11.76 -3.23
CA TYR A 14 24.34 -10.66 -3.27
C TYR A 14 24.45 -9.81 -2.01
N ARG A 15 24.76 -8.51 -2.18
CA ARG A 15 24.95 -7.52 -1.10
C ARG A 15 25.87 -8.03 0.03
N GLY A 16 26.98 -8.69 -0.32
CA GLY A 16 27.97 -9.22 0.62
C GLY A 16 27.56 -10.51 1.34
N LYS A 17 26.46 -11.15 0.95
CA LYS A 17 26.02 -12.48 1.43
C LYS A 17 26.10 -13.51 0.31
N THR A 18 26.40 -14.76 0.66
CA THR A 18 26.44 -15.88 -0.28
C THR A 18 25.17 -16.73 -0.17
N TYR A 19 24.62 -17.11 -1.31
CA TYR A 19 23.40 -17.91 -1.44
C TYR A 19 23.67 -19.14 -2.31
N LYS A 20 23.12 -20.30 -1.94
CA LYS A 20 23.28 -21.54 -2.71
C LYS A 20 22.51 -21.45 -4.04
N ILE A 21 22.95 -22.22 -5.04
CA ILE A 21 22.18 -22.37 -6.28
C ILE A 21 20.75 -22.82 -5.96
N LEU A 22 19.77 -22.17 -6.61
CA LEU A 22 18.32 -22.30 -6.40
C LEU A 22 17.81 -21.81 -5.04
N GLU A 23 18.65 -21.21 -4.20
CA GLU A 23 18.19 -20.61 -2.95
C GLU A 23 17.36 -19.36 -3.24
N GLU A 24 16.18 -19.32 -2.64
CA GLU A 24 15.26 -18.19 -2.67
C GLU A 24 15.37 -17.39 -1.38
N PHE A 25 15.38 -16.06 -1.49
CA PHE A 25 15.53 -15.17 -0.35
C PHE A 25 14.80 -13.85 -0.57
N LYS A 26 14.47 -13.17 0.53
CA LYS A 26 13.77 -11.88 0.53
C LYS A 26 14.65 -10.81 1.19
N PRO A 27 15.35 -9.97 0.41
CA PRO A 27 16.13 -8.86 0.97
C PRO A 27 15.28 -7.81 1.69
N SER A 28 14.01 -7.68 1.28
CA SER A 28 13.03 -6.78 1.87
C SER A 28 11.61 -7.35 1.69
N PRO A 29 10.57 -6.79 2.34
CA PRO A 29 9.19 -7.20 2.09
C PRO A 29 8.75 -7.08 0.62
N CYS A 30 9.36 -6.16 -0.15
CA CYS A 30 9.01 -5.89 -1.55
C CYS A 30 9.83 -6.67 -2.57
N GLU A 31 10.94 -7.26 -2.16
CA GLU A 31 11.94 -7.83 -3.06
C GLU A 31 12.07 -9.32 -2.76
N TRP A 32 11.93 -10.14 -3.80
CA TRP A 32 12.17 -11.56 -3.74
C TRP A 32 13.21 -11.92 -4.79
N CYS A 33 14.21 -12.69 -4.39
CA CYS A 33 15.32 -13.05 -5.25
C CYS A 33 15.57 -14.54 -5.23
N ARG A 34 16.14 -15.06 -6.32
CA ARG A 34 16.63 -16.42 -6.42
C ARG A 34 18.02 -16.45 -7.03
N CYS A 35 18.89 -17.30 -6.48
CA CYS A 35 20.19 -17.60 -7.07
C CYS A 35 20.03 -18.63 -8.20
N GLU A 36 20.33 -18.24 -9.43
CA GLU A 36 20.19 -19.09 -10.61
C GLU A 36 21.42 -19.98 -10.85
N PRO A 37 21.29 -21.09 -11.61
CA PRO A 37 22.41 -22.01 -11.90
C PRO A 37 23.60 -21.38 -12.64
N ASN A 38 23.43 -20.20 -13.25
CA ASN A 38 24.49 -19.43 -13.91
C ASN A 38 25.27 -18.53 -12.94
N ASN A 39 25.07 -18.68 -11.62
CA ASN A 39 25.66 -17.86 -10.56
C ASN A 39 25.17 -16.40 -10.49
N GLU A 40 24.07 -16.07 -11.17
CA GLU A 40 23.46 -14.75 -11.10
C GLU A 40 22.26 -14.74 -10.16
N VAL A 41 22.04 -13.61 -9.48
CA VAL A 41 20.84 -13.40 -8.68
C VAL A 41 19.78 -12.72 -9.52
N HIS A 42 18.62 -13.37 -9.63
CA HIS A 42 17.44 -12.82 -10.29
C HIS A 42 16.45 -12.35 -9.23
N CYS A 43 16.12 -11.06 -9.24
CA CYS A 43 15.18 -10.47 -8.31
C CYS A 43 13.91 -9.98 -9.01
N VAL A 44 12.78 -10.19 -8.35
CA VAL A 44 11.48 -9.63 -8.69
C VAL A 44 11.12 -8.62 -7.60
N VAL A 45 10.80 -7.40 -8.04
CA VAL A 45 10.32 -6.33 -7.15
C VAL A 45 8.82 -6.21 -7.30
N SER A 46 8.12 -6.13 -6.18
CA SER A 46 6.66 -5.98 -6.15
C SER A 46 6.24 -4.59 -6.60
N ASP A 47 5.28 -4.53 -7.51
CA ASP A 47 4.60 -3.28 -7.88
C ASP A 47 3.29 -3.17 -7.09
N CYS A 48 3.11 -2.08 -6.36
CA CYS A 48 2.01 -1.91 -5.43
C CYS A 48 0.82 -1.21 -6.10
N ALA A 49 -0.37 -1.81 -5.97
CA ALA A 49 -1.60 -1.13 -6.35
C ALA A 49 -1.80 0.13 -5.50
N VAL A 50 -2.36 1.18 -6.11
CA VAL A 50 -2.67 2.43 -5.40
C VAL A 50 -3.79 2.17 -4.39
N PRO A 51 -3.58 2.43 -3.09
CA PRO A 51 -4.62 2.22 -2.08
C PRO A 51 -5.80 3.17 -2.28
N GLU A 52 -7.02 2.68 -2.04
CA GLU A 52 -8.25 3.47 -2.21
C GLU A 52 -8.60 4.36 -1.01
N CYS A 53 -7.61 5.03 -0.42
CA CYS A 53 -7.80 5.93 0.72
C CYS A 53 -6.84 7.10 0.67
N VAL A 54 -7.21 8.19 1.32
CA VAL A 54 -6.35 9.39 1.41
C VAL A 54 -5.32 9.31 2.54
N ASN A 55 -5.38 8.26 3.38
CA ASN A 55 -4.51 8.03 4.53
C ASN A 55 -3.95 6.58 4.57
N PRO A 56 -3.21 6.14 3.54
CA PRO A 56 -2.55 4.84 3.57
C PRO A 56 -1.53 4.74 4.70
N VAL A 57 -1.39 3.55 5.27
CA VAL A 57 -0.41 3.23 6.33
C VAL A 57 0.63 2.26 5.78
N TYR A 58 1.91 2.54 6.07
CA TYR A 58 3.04 1.68 5.74
C TYR A 58 3.47 0.89 6.97
N GLU A 59 3.38 -0.42 6.92
CA GLU A 59 3.76 -1.32 8.02
C GLU A 59 5.12 -1.96 7.74
N PRO A 60 6.02 -2.12 8.74
CA PRO A 60 7.41 -2.57 8.51
C PRO A 60 7.56 -3.92 7.81
N GLU A 61 6.62 -4.85 8.00
CA GLU A 61 6.66 -6.20 7.42
C GLU A 61 5.89 -6.32 6.11
N GLN A 62 5.23 -5.26 5.66
CA GLN A 62 4.44 -5.25 4.44
C GLN A 62 5.17 -4.46 3.36
N CYS A 63 5.16 -4.98 2.13
CA CYS A 63 5.68 -4.21 1.01
C CYS A 63 4.80 -3.01 0.69
N CYS A 64 3.51 -3.25 0.54
CA CYS A 64 2.57 -2.28 0.01
C CYS A 64 1.81 -1.58 1.14
N PRO A 65 1.51 -0.28 0.98
CA PRO A 65 0.66 0.44 1.91
C PRO A 65 -0.76 -0.12 1.93
N ILE A 66 -1.43 0.03 3.08
CA ILE A 66 -2.80 -0.45 3.28
C ILE A 66 -3.74 0.65 3.77
N CYS A 67 -5.02 0.51 3.43
CA CYS A 67 -6.10 1.30 4.01
C CYS A 67 -6.66 0.58 5.24
N LYS A 68 -6.10 0.85 6.43
CA LYS A 68 -6.43 0.14 7.69
C LYS A 68 -7.93 0.13 8.01
N ASN A 69 -8.63 1.22 7.66
CA ASN A 69 -10.08 1.39 7.90
C ASN A 69 -10.90 1.28 6.60
N GLY A 70 -10.32 0.70 5.54
CA GLY A 70 -10.95 0.59 4.23
C GLY A 70 -10.97 1.91 3.44
N PRO A 71 -11.67 1.93 2.29
CA PRO A 71 -11.69 3.07 1.40
C PRO A 71 -12.31 4.32 2.04
N ASN A 72 -11.75 5.48 1.75
CA ASN A 72 -12.18 6.75 2.34
C ASN A 72 -11.78 7.95 1.46
N CYS A 73 -12.39 9.10 1.72
CA CYS A 73 -12.06 10.34 1.04
C CYS A 73 -12.22 11.55 1.99
N PHE A 74 -11.79 12.73 1.54
CA PHE A 74 -11.91 13.97 2.31
C PHE A 74 -13.30 14.61 2.18
N ALA A 75 -13.94 14.91 3.30
CA ALA A 75 -15.05 15.86 3.42
C ALA A 75 -14.54 17.13 4.11
N GLY A 76 -14.13 18.13 3.32
CA GLY A 76 -13.40 19.29 3.84
C GLY A 76 -12.04 18.86 4.42
N THR A 77 -11.87 19.01 5.74
CA THR A 77 -10.65 18.60 6.47
C THR A 77 -10.79 17.24 7.17
N THR A 78 -11.97 16.63 7.13
CA THR A 78 -12.27 15.37 7.82
C THR A 78 -12.22 14.20 6.85
N ILE A 79 -11.70 13.06 7.28
CA ILE A 79 -11.73 11.81 6.49
C ILE A 79 -13.00 11.04 6.84
N ILE A 80 -13.78 10.65 5.84
CA ILE A 80 -15.00 9.85 6.02
C ILE A 80 -14.93 8.54 5.21
N PRO A 81 -15.55 7.45 5.68
CA PRO A 81 -15.58 6.17 4.97
C PRO A 81 -16.34 6.24 3.64
N ALA A 82 -15.92 5.44 2.67
CA ALA A 82 -16.60 5.32 1.38
C ALA A 82 -17.91 4.52 1.44
N GLY A 83 -18.81 4.80 0.49
CA GLY A 83 -20.02 4.02 0.27
C GLY A 83 -21.22 4.41 1.13
N ILE A 84 -21.02 5.16 2.22
CA ILE A 84 -22.08 5.60 3.14
C ILE A 84 -22.25 7.12 3.19
N GLU A 85 -23.44 7.56 3.59
CA GLU A 85 -23.70 8.97 3.93
C GLU A 85 -23.30 9.23 5.39
N VAL A 86 -22.55 10.31 5.61
CA VAL A 86 -22.01 10.70 6.92
C VAL A 86 -22.43 12.13 7.22
N LYS A 87 -23.07 12.33 8.37
CA LYS A 87 -23.37 13.67 8.91
C LYS A 87 -22.07 14.25 9.50
N VAL A 88 -21.47 15.23 8.81
CA VAL A 88 -20.18 15.83 9.21
C VAL A 88 -20.36 17.03 10.16
N ASP A 89 -21.53 17.66 10.12
CA ASP A 89 -21.98 18.68 11.07
C ASP A 89 -23.52 18.65 11.16
N ASP A 90 -24.14 19.53 11.95
CA ASP A 90 -25.59 19.50 12.17
C ASP A 90 -26.46 19.59 10.91
N CYS A 91 -25.91 20.16 9.84
CA CYS A 91 -26.61 20.55 8.62
C CYS A 91 -26.05 19.87 7.38
N THR A 92 -24.87 19.27 7.44
CA THR A 92 -24.14 18.80 6.27
C THR A 92 -24.01 17.29 6.30
N ILE A 93 -24.50 16.65 5.24
CA ILE A 93 -24.33 15.22 4.98
C ILE A 93 -23.41 15.07 3.77
N CYS A 94 -22.34 14.31 3.94
CA CYS A 94 -21.36 14.05 2.88
C CYS A 94 -21.31 12.57 2.53
N ARG A 95 -20.98 12.27 1.27
CA ARG A 95 -20.78 10.91 0.79
C ARG A 95 -19.56 10.83 -0.13
N CYS A 96 -18.71 9.85 0.13
CA CYS A 96 -17.66 9.43 -0.79
C CYS A 96 -18.23 8.36 -1.73
N HIS A 97 -18.09 8.55 -3.04
CA HIS A 97 -18.42 7.51 -4.02
C HIS A 97 -17.33 6.44 -4.06
N ASN A 98 -17.74 5.20 -4.30
CA ASN A 98 -16.79 4.09 -4.44
C ASN A 98 -15.92 4.31 -5.68
N GLY A 99 -14.61 4.08 -5.53
CA GLY A 99 -13.64 4.22 -6.61
C GLY A 99 -13.21 5.66 -6.93
N ASP A 100 -13.71 6.67 -6.21
CA ASP A 100 -13.36 8.09 -6.40
C ASP A 100 -12.65 8.67 -5.14
N TRP A 101 -11.82 7.86 -4.47
CA TRP A 101 -11.18 8.22 -3.20
C TRP A 101 -10.29 9.48 -3.28
N TRP A 102 -9.75 9.78 -4.46
CA TRP A 102 -8.94 10.99 -4.71
C TRP A 102 -9.79 12.27 -4.86
N LYS A 103 -11.11 12.13 -5.04
CA LYS A 103 -12.03 13.27 -5.12
C LYS A 103 -12.54 13.63 -3.73
N PRO A 104 -12.81 14.92 -3.46
CA PRO A 104 -13.55 15.32 -2.28
C PRO A 104 -14.94 14.68 -2.24
N ALA A 105 -15.44 14.42 -1.04
CA ALA A 105 -16.78 13.93 -0.80
C ALA A 105 -17.83 14.90 -1.37
N GLN A 106 -18.92 14.34 -1.87
CA GLN A 106 -20.09 15.12 -2.26
C GLN A 106 -20.90 15.46 -1.01
N CYS A 107 -20.99 16.75 -0.69
CA CYS A 107 -21.67 17.23 0.50
C CYS A 107 -22.94 17.99 0.13
N LEU A 108 -24.04 17.63 0.80
CA LEU A 108 -25.32 18.31 0.72
C LEU A 108 -25.62 18.97 2.07
N ARG A 109 -25.83 20.28 2.04
CA ARG A 109 -26.39 21.02 3.18
C ARG A 109 -27.90 20.85 3.19
N ARG A 110 -28.45 20.28 4.24
CA ARG A 110 -29.89 20.14 4.51
C ARG A 110 -30.33 21.17 5.55
N GLU A 111 -31.63 21.46 5.58
CA GLU A 111 -32.23 22.22 6.67
C GLU A 111 -32.11 21.41 7.97
N CYS A 112 -31.30 21.94 8.86
CA CYS A 112 -31.07 21.40 10.19
C CYS A 112 -32.02 22.12 11.16
N LEU A 113 -32.62 21.36 12.07
CA LEU A 113 -33.46 21.87 13.14
C LEU A 113 -32.60 22.62 14.16
N ASN A 114 -32.15 23.83 13.83
CA ASN A 114 -31.83 24.80 14.85
C ASN A 114 -33.12 25.50 15.22
N SER A 115 -33.66 25.10 16.37
CA SER A 115 -34.35 25.97 17.32
C SER A 115 -35.04 27.19 16.68
N GLN A 116 -36.32 27.06 16.33
CA GLN A 116 -37.23 28.20 16.44
C GLN A 116 -37.30 28.58 17.93
N SER A 117 -36.32 29.36 18.37
CA SER A 117 -36.39 30.16 19.58
C SER A 117 -35.97 31.58 19.20
N LEU A 118 -36.83 32.30 18.49
CA LEU A 118 -36.82 33.76 18.43
C LEU A 118 -38.22 34.26 18.00
N SER A 119 -38.79 35.04 18.92
CA SER A 119 -40.06 35.80 18.95
C SER A 119 -41.38 35.03 18.91
#